data_AF-A0A448XGL9-F1
#
_entry.id   AF-A0A448XGL9-F1
#
_cell.length_a   1.000
_cell.length_b   1.000
_cell.length_c   1.000
_cell.angle_alpha   90.00
_cell.angle_beta   90.00
_cell.angle_gamma   90.00
#
_symmetry.space_group_name_H-M   'P 1'
#
loop_
_entity.id
_entity.type
_entity.pdbx_description
1 polymer ?
#
loop_
_entity_poly.entity_id
_entity_poly.type
_entity_poly.pdbx_seq_one_letter_code
_entity_poly.pdbx_strand_id
1 'polypeptide(L)'
;MENGVCNPKLSDAGQYITPITPTNVRSSVSHESHGYKLWKYAFKRLRSVDLDPWNDFTLGLPEIPAIRHRYSAIKKKWLHDNIKVKLEARSFDHGAMRECFRMKKLPQSGSHIGSWSHASNYVAKRYISRTNRQTYFDDVRLQMEAKLWGEAFNRQNPPKK
;
A
#
# COMPACT_ATOMS: atom_id res chain seq x y z
N MET A 1 88.97 -6.76 8.50
CA MET A 1 89.93 -5.68 8.79
C MET A 1 89.13 -4.64 9.56
N GLU A 2 89.02 -4.85 10.87
CA GLU A 2 89.65 -4.03 11.94
C GLU A 2 89.01 -2.64 12.04
N ASN A 3 88.62 -2.04 13.17
CA ASN A 3 88.52 -2.31 14.62
C ASN A 3 87.51 -1.23 15.10
N GLY A 4 86.59 -1.42 16.04
CA GLY A 4 86.85 -1.53 17.48
C GLY A 4 86.33 -0.30 18.25
N VAL A 5 85.66 -0.57 19.37
CA VAL A 5 85.65 0.19 20.65
C VAL A 5 84.50 1.18 20.97
N CYS A 6 84.06 0.98 22.21
CA CYS A 6 82.96 1.49 23.03
C CYS A 6 82.98 2.97 23.45
N ASN A 7 81.75 3.51 23.72
CA ASN A 7 81.23 4.34 24.84
C ASN A 7 82.10 5.49 25.42
N PRO A 8 81.55 6.63 25.93
CA PRO A 8 80.74 6.58 27.17
C PRO A 8 79.71 7.71 27.46
N LYS A 9 78.77 7.36 28.36
CA LYS A 9 78.18 8.07 29.53
C LYS A 9 77.96 9.60 29.50
N LEU A 10 76.75 10.03 29.91
CA LEU A 10 76.44 10.70 31.19
C LEU A 10 74.97 11.18 31.20
N SER A 11 74.21 10.78 32.22
CA SER A 11 72.81 11.15 32.46
C SER A 11 72.74 12.31 33.45
N ASP A 12 72.09 13.41 33.06
CA ASP A 12 71.87 14.59 33.88
C ASP A 12 70.36 14.88 34.06
N ALA A 13 70.04 15.60 35.13
CA ALA A 13 68.75 15.69 35.80
C ALA A 13 67.69 16.61 35.14
N GLY A 14 66.44 16.48 35.61
CA GLY A 14 65.58 17.65 35.91
C GLY A 14 64.38 17.96 35.01
N GLN A 15 63.18 17.69 35.56
CA GLN A 15 61.89 18.39 35.42
C GLN A 15 61.37 18.87 34.06
N TYR A 16 60.27 18.25 33.60
CA TYR A 16 59.21 18.95 32.86
C TYR A 16 57.80 18.51 33.31
N ILE A 17 56.98 19.52 33.58
CA ILE A 17 55.58 19.47 34.02
C ILE A 17 54.70 18.85 32.93
N THR A 18 53.88 17.86 33.26
CA THR A 18 52.86 17.32 32.34
C THR A 18 51.58 18.17 32.39
N PRO A 19 50.99 18.55 31.24
CA PRO A 19 49.77 19.33 31.19
C PRO A 19 48.53 18.50 31.55
N ILE A 20 47.66 19.12 32.35
CA ILE A 20 46.29 18.70 32.64
C ILE A 20 45.46 18.58 31.35
N THR A 21 44.96 17.38 31.06
CA THR A 21 43.99 17.16 29.97
C THR A 21 42.57 17.39 30.49
N PRO A 22 41.74 18.19 29.80
CA PRO A 22 40.37 18.43 30.21
C PRO A 22 39.54 17.16 30.02
N THR A 23 38.81 16.82 31.08
CA THR A 23 37.84 15.73 31.13
C THR A 23 36.58 16.12 30.35
N ASN A 24 35.92 15.07 29.83
CA ASN A 24 34.49 15.02 29.53
C ASN A 24 34.00 15.61 28.18
N VAL A 25 34.26 14.89 27.08
CA VAL A 25 33.34 14.90 25.93
C VAL A 25 32.15 14.02 26.31
N ARG A 26 31.13 14.64 26.90
CA ARG A 26 29.83 14.01 27.09
C ARG A 26 29.23 13.78 25.71
N SER A 27 29.34 12.57 25.18
CA SER A 27 28.58 12.17 24.01
C SER A 27 27.10 12.35 24.34
N SER A 28 26.46 13.31 23.67
CA SER A 28 25.03 13.47 23.68
C SER A 28 24.45 12.24 22.97
N VAL A 29 24.17 11.18 23.73
CA VAL A 29 23.34 10.08 23.25
C VAL A 29 21.97 10.70 22.97
N SER A 30 21.73 11.00 21.70
CA SER A 30 20.43 11.42 21.20
C SER A 30 19.45 10.28 21.47
N HIS A 31 18.76 10.36 22.61
CA HIS A 31 17.73 9.40 22.95
C HIS A 31 16.62 9.55 21.90
N GLU A 32 16.60 8.63 20.93
CA GLU A 32 15.52 8.52 19.96
C GLU A 32 14.20 8.50 20.73
N SER A 33 13.33 9.50 20.46
CA SER A 33 12.05 9.63 21.14
C SER A 33 11.23 8.35 20.96
N HIS A 34 10.41 8.01 21.95
CA HIS A 34 9.52 6.85 21.87
C HIS A 34 8.65 6.87 20.61
N GLY A 35 8.18 8.06 20.22
CA GLY A 35 7.45 8.29 18.96
C GLY A 35 8.29 7.95 17.72
N TYR A 36 9.56 8.36 17.66
CA TYR A 36 10.46 8.02 16.55
C TYR A 36 10.65 6.50 16.41
N LYS A 37 10.83 5.79 17.53
CA LYS A 37 10.96 4.32 17.53
C LYS A 37 9.70 3.63 17.04
N LEU A 38 8.52 4.09 17.45
CA LEU A 38 7.22 3.60 16.97
C LEU A 38 7.04 3.86 15.48
N TRP A 39 7.37 5.06 14.99
CA TRP A 39 7.31 5.39 13.55
C TRP A 39 8.27 4.54 12.72
N LYS A 40 9.50 4.35 13.19
CA LYS A 40 10.50 3.48 12.55
C LYS A 40 10.04 2.03 12.50
N TYR A 41 9.39 1.55 13.56
CA TYR A 41 8.79 0.21 13.62
C TYR A 41 7.60 0.07 12.65
N ALA A 42 6.66 1.02 12.67
CA ALA A 42 5.51 1.06 11.78
C ALA A 42 5.95 1.11 10.31
N PHE A 43 6.93 1.95 9.97
CA PHE A 43 7.49 2.04 8.62
C PHE A 43 8.16 0.73 8.17
N LYS A 44 8.94 0.09 9.05
CA LYS A 44 9.52 -1.24 8.78
C LYS A 44 8.44 -2.29 8.52
N ARG A 45 7.36 -2.29 9.32
CA ARG A 45 6.22 -3.20 9.12
C ARG A 45 5.49 -2.94 7.80
N LEU A 46 5.25 -1.69 7.45
CA LEU A 46 4.63 -1.33 6.17
C LEU A 46 5.48 -1.79 4.97
N ARG A 47 6.80 -1.74 5.08
CA ARG A 47 7.71 -2.25 4.03
C ARG A 47 7.72 -3.77 3.91
N SER A 48 7.45 -4.50 5.00
CA SER A 48 7.45 -5.97 5.01
C SER A 48 6.12 -6.61 4.63
N VAL A 49 5.04 -5.83 4.58
CA VAL A 49 3.70 -6.31 4.23
C VAL A 49 3.46 -6.04 2.75
N ASP A 50 3.02 -7.07 2.01
CA ASP A 50 2.44 -6.82 0.69
C ASP A 50 1.17 -5.99 0.89
N LEU A 51 1.21 -4.75 0.42
CA LEU A 51 0.11 -3.80 0.60
C LEU A 51 -1.11 -4.19 -0.23
N ASP A 52 -0.93 -5.04 -1.24
CA ASP A 52 -2.01 -5.56 -2.05
C ASP A 52 -2.33 -7.01 -1.64
N PRO A 53 -3.44 -7.24 -0.92
CA PRO A 53 -3.81 -8.59 -0.47
C PRO A 53 -4.12 -9.54 -1.63
N TRP A 54 -4.25 -9.02 -2.86
CA TRP A 54 -4.59 -9.78 -4.05
C TRP A 54 -3.49 -9.70 -5.13
N ASN A 55 -2.25 -9.44 -4.73
CA ASN A 55 -1.12 -9.44 -5.65
C ASN A 55 -0.88 -10.84 -6.27
N ASP A 56 -1.04 -11.87 -5.45
CA ASP A 56 -0.78 -13.28 -5.74
C ASP A 56 -1.59 -13.84 -6.93
N PHE A 57 -2.89 -13.59 -6.99
CA PHE A 57 -3.79 -14.31 -7.91
C PHE A 57 -3.73 -13.80 -9.35
N THR A 58 -3.15 -12.62 -9.58
CA THR A 58 -3.12 -12.02 -10.92
C THR A 58 -2.01 -12.53 -11.83
N LEU A 59 -1.05 -13.25 -11.24
CA LEU A 59 0.04 -13.89 -11.97
C LEU A 59 -0.54 -15.01 -12.85
N GLY A 60 -0.33 -14.93 -14.16
CA GLY A 60 -0.79 -15.94 -15.12
C GLY A 60 -2.27 -15.86 -15.54
N LEU A 61 -3.09 -14.99 -14.95
CA LEU A 61 -4.47 -14.80 -15.42
C LEU A 61 -4.52 -14.01 -16.74
N PRO A 62 -5.40 -14.40 -17.67
CA PRO A 62 -5.57 -13.71 -18.95
C PRO A 62 -6.20 -12.32 -18.76
N GLU A 63 -5.82 -11.39 -19.63
CA GLU A 63 -6.52 -10.10 -19.76
C GLU A 63 -7.84 -10.30 -20.51
N ILE A 64 -8.94 -9.85 -19.91
CA ILE A 64 -10.27 -9.95 -20.49
C ILE A 64 -10.73 -8.52 -20.86
N PRO A 65 -10.98 -8.21 -22.15
CA PRO A 65 -11.65 -6.98 -22.53
C PRO A 65 -13.13 -7.05 -22.12
N ALA A 66 -13.65 -5.96 -21.54
CA ALA A 66 -15.04 -5.89 -21.07
C ALA A 66 -15.64 -4.50 -21.27
N ILE A 67 -16.97 -4.42 -21.33
CA ILE A 67 -17.70 -3.15 -21.38
C ILE A 67 -18.27 -2.86 -19.99
N ARG A 68 -17.75 -1.83 -19.34
CA ARG A 68 -18.27 -1.35 -18.05
C ARG A 68 -19.43 -0.40 -18.28
N HIS A 69 -20.57 -0.72 -17.69
CA HIS A 69 -21.74 0.13 -17.66
C HIS A 69 -21.81 0.85 -16.31
N ARG A 70 -21.96 2.18 -16.34
CA ARG A 70 -22.07 3.02 -15.15
C ARG A 70 -23.33 3.85 -15.21
N TYR A 71 -24.17 3.74 -14.20
CA TYR A 71 -25.39 4.54 -14.10
C TYR A 71 -25.15 5.79 -13.26
N SER A 72 -25.55 6.95 -13.79
CA SER A 72 -25.61 8.21 -13.05
C SER A 72 -27.03 8.41 -12.55
N ALA A 73 -27.26 8.25 -11.24
CA ALA A 73 -28.56 8.49 -10.61
C ALA A 73 -29.01 9.96 -10.65
N ILE A 74 -28.06 10.91 -10.73
CA ILE A 74 -28.36 12.34 -10.87
C ILE A 74 -28.83 12.64 -12.29
N LYS A 75 -28.09 12.18 -13.31
CA LYS A 75 -28.41 12.46 -14.72
C LYS A 75 -29.44 11.49 -15.31
N LYS A 76 -29.83 10.45 -14.57
CA LYS A 76 -30.67 9.32 -15.00
C LYS A 76 -30.20 8.69 -16.32
N LYS A 77 -28.87 8.59 -16.49
CA LYS A 77 -28.24 8.16 -17.74
C LYS A 77 -27.18 7.09 -17.51
N TRP A 78 -27.07 6.18 -18.47
CA TRP A 78 -25.99 5.20 -18.55
C TRP A 78 -24.79 5.78 -19.30
N LEU A 79 -23.60 5.43 -18.81
CA LEU A 79 -22.31 5.66 -19.43
C LEU A 79 -21.66 4.31 -19.66
N HIS A 80 -20.89 4.18 -20.73
CA HIS A 80 -20.17 2.96 -21.05
C HIS A 80 -18.70 3.26 -21.33
N ASP A 81 -17.83 2.38 -20.83
CA ASP A 81 -16.39 2.45 -21.06
C ASP A 81 -15.82 1.05 -21.29
N ASN A 82 -14.97 0.91 -22.31
CA ASN A 82 -14.22 -0.32 -22.54
C ASN A 82 -13.13 -0.41 -21.49
N ILE A 83 -13.01 -1.54 -20.80
CA ILE A 83 -12.03 -1.79 -19.75
C ILE A 83 -11.29 -3.10 -20.00
N LYS A 84 -10.17 -3.28 -19.31
CA LYS A 84 -9.48 -4.58 -19.22
C LYS A 84 -9.52 -5.06 -17.78
N VAL A 85 -9.82 -6.33 -17.58
CA VAL A 85 -9.89 -6.97 -16.26
C VAL A 85 -9.12 -8.28 -16.23
N LYS A 86 -8.63 -8.64 -15.05
CA LYS A 86 -8.23 -10.01 -14.71
C LYS A 86 -9.24 -10.54 -13.70
N LEU A 87 -9.82 -11.69 -13.99
CA LEU A 87 -10.90 -12.28 -13.19
C LEU A 87 -10.46 -13.69 -12.75
N GLU A 88 -10.61 -13.97 -11.47
CA GLU A 88 -10.37 -15.30 -10.93
C GLU A 88 -11.43 -16.29 -11.40
N ALA A 89 -11.01 -17.52 -11.74
CA ALA A 89 -11.91 -18.55 -12.24
C ALA A 89 -12.82 -19.14 -11.16
N ARG A 90 -12.34 -19.24 -9.91
CA ARG A 90 -13.07 -19.81 -8.78
C ARG A 90 -13.65 -18.70 -7.93
N SER A 91 -14.89 -18.88 -7.46
CA SER A 91 -15.49 -17.99 -6.47
C SER A 91 -14.78 -18.17 -5.13
N PHE A 92 -14.56 -17.06 -4.42
CA PHE A 92 -14.00 -17.09 -3.06
C PHE A 92 -15.10 -17.05 -1.98
N ASP A 93 -16.32 -16.63 -2.35
CA ASP A 93 -17.45 -16.50 -1.46
C ASP A 93 -18.78 -16.53 -2.25
N HIS A 94 -19.90 -16.75 -1.57
CA HIS A 94 -21.24 -16.66 -2.14
C HIS A 94 -22.26 -16.26 -1.08
N GLY A 95 -23.23 -15.44 -1.48
CA GLY A 95 -24.44 -15.17 -0.71
C GLY A 95 -25.61 -16.02 -1.21
N ALA A 96 -26.83 -15.71 -0.74
CA ALA A 96 -28.04 -16.44 -1.10
C ALA A 96 -28.33 -16.49 -2.61
N MET A 97 -27.95 -15.44 -3.36
CA MET A 97 -28.29 -15.31 -4.79
C MET A 97 -27.08 -15.22 -5.72
N ARG A 98 -25.89 -14.92 -5.20
CA ARG A 98 -24.74 -14.47 -5.99
C ARG A 98 -23.44 -15.05 -5.47
N GLU A 99 -22.56 -15.44 -6.39
CA GLU A 99 -21.18 -15.81 -6.13
C GLU A 99 -20.26 -14.60 -6.31
N CYS A 100 -19.13 -14.58 -5.60
CA CYS A 100 -18.15 -13.51 -5.57
C CYS A 100 -16.78 -14.01 -6.08
N PHE A 101 -16.16 -13.24 -6.95
CA PHE A 101 -14.87 -13.54 -7.58
C PHE A 101 -13.91 -12.37 -7.38
N ARG A 102 -12.62 -12.65 -7.16
CA ARG A 102 -11.58 -11.61 -7.16
C ARG A 102 -11.38 -11.10 -8.57
N MET A 103 -11.30 -9.78 -8.72
CA MET A 103 -11.09 -9.13 -10.01
C MET A 103 -10.15 -7.94 -9.84
N LYS A 104 -9.21 -7.76 -10.77
CA LYS A 104 -8.47 -6.50 -10.92
C LYS A 104 -8.91 -5.78 -12.18
N LYS A 105 -9.02 -4.46 -12.12
CA LYS A 105 -9.28 -3.59 -13.28
C LYS A 105 -8.02 -2.79 -13.61
N LEU A 106 -7.60 -2.87 -14.86
CA LEU A 106 -6.44 -2.12 -15.35
C LEU A 106 -6.70 -0.60 -15.26
N PRO A 107 -5.73 0.20 -14.77
CA PRO A 107 -5.81 1.65 -14.85
C PRO A 107 -5.77 2.11 -16.31
N GLN A 108 -6.64 3.06 -16.66
CA GLN A 108 -6.80 3.54 -18.04
C GLN A 108 -6.38 5.00 -18.23
N SER A 109 -5.98 5.65 -17.14
CA SER A 109 -5.64 7.06 -17.09
C SER A 109 -4.70 7.31 -15.92
N GLY A 110 -3.89 8.36 -16.02
CA GLY A 110 -2.92 8.74 -14.98
C GLY A 110 -1.55 8.07 -15.14
N SER A 111 -0.67 8.29 -14.16
CA SER A 111 0.74 7.86 -14.17
C SER A 111 0.95 6.35 -14.25
N HIS A 112 -0.05 5.56 -13.84
CA HIS A 112 0.03 4.09 -13.78
C HIS A 112 -0.80 3.39 -14.87
N ILE A 113 -1.10 4.09 -15.96
CA ILE A 113 -1.84 3.52 -17.09
C ILE A 113 -1.19 2.22 -17.58
N GLY A 114 -2.01 1.18 -17.78
CA GLY A 114 -1.53 -0.11 -18.28
C GLY A 114 -0.72 -0.94 -17.28
N SER A 115 -0.56 -0.51 -16.02
CA SER A 115 0.21 -1.23 -15.01
C SER A 115 -0.68 -2.11 -14.12
N TRP A 116 -0.51 -3.44 -14.19
CA TRP A 116 -1.24 -4.38 -13.34
C TRP A 116 -0.83 -4.34 -11.87
N SER A 117 0.40 -3.92 -11.55
CA SER A 117 0.86 -3.75 -10.16
C SER A 117 0.14 -2.60 -9.45
N HIS A 118 -0.44 -1.66 -10.20
CA HIS A 118 -1.23 -0.55 -9.70
C HIS A 118 -2.73 -0.71 -10.03
N ALA A 119 -3.14 -1.89 -10.49
CA ALA A 119 -4.54 -2.16 -10.79
C ALA A 119 -5.35 -2.21 -9.50
N SER A 120 -6.54 -1.62 -9.53
CA SER A 120 -7.41 -1.64 -8.35
C SER A 120 -8.15 -2.96 -8.23
N ASN A 121 -8.33 -3.40 -6.98
CA ASN A 121 -9.08 -4.59 -6.60
C ASN A 121 -10.60 -4.33 -6.63
N TYR A 122 -11.35 -5.29 -7.16
CA TYR A 122 -12.80 -5.28 -7.28
C TYR A 122 -13.38 -6.67 -7.03
N VAL A 123 -14.60 -6.74 -6.50
CA VAL A 123 -15.34 -8.01 -6.45
C VAL A 123 -16.28 -8.09 -7.65
N ALA A 124 -16.08 -9.08 -8.50
CA ALA A 124 -17.05 -9.42 -9.53
C ALA A 124 -18.12 -10.34 -8.91
N LYS A 125 -19.39 -10.14 -9.29
CA LYS A 125 -20.52 -10.92 -8.79
C LYS A 125 -21.32 -11.52 -9.93
N ARG A 126 -21.70 -12.79 -9.78
CA ARG A 126 -22.54 -13.51 -10.75
C ARG A 126 -23.73 -14.13 -10.03
N TYR A 127 -24.92 -14.04 -10.62
CA TYR A 127 -26.08 -14.76 -10.13
C TYR A 127 -25.85 -16.28 -10.21
N ILE A 128 -26.23 -17.00 -9.15
CA ILE A 128 -26.14 -18.48 -9.11
C ILE A 128 -27.11 -19.09 -10.13
N SER A 129 -28.34 -18.56 -10.16
CA SER A 129 -29.36 -18.94 -11.14
C SER A 129 -29.25 -18.13 -12.43
N ARG A 130 -29.79 -18.66 -13.53
CA ARG A 130 -29.90 -17.91 -14.79
C ARG A 130 -30.85 -16.73 -14.60
N THR A 131 -30.41 -15.54 -15.00
CA THR A 131 -31.16 -14.29 -14.80
C THR A 131 -31.17 -13.47 -16.09
N ASN A 132 -32.23 -12.69 -16.30
CA ASN A 132 -32.32 -11.76 -17.43
C ASN A 132 -31.22 -10.68 -17.34
N ARG A 133 -30.66 -10.30 -18.49
CA ARG A 133 -29.71 -9.18 -18.60
C ARG A 133 -30.22 -7.92 -17.91
N GLN A 134 -31.50 -7.58 -18.05
CA GLN A 134 -32.10 -6.37 -17.48
C GLN A 134 -31.97 -6.32 -15.94
N THR A 135 -32.04 -7.46 -15.26
CA THR A 135 -31.90 -7.53 -13.80
C THR A 135 -30.55 -7.00 -13.33
N TYR A 136 -29.46 -7.24 -14.06
CA TYR A 136 -28.15 -6.67 -13.73
C TYR A 136 -28.16 -5.14 -13.80
N PHE A 137 -28.86 -4.56 -14.78
CA PHE A 137 -28.99 -3.12 -14.93
C PHE A 137 -29.88 -2.51 -13.84
N ASP A 138 -30.97 -3.20 -13.50
CA ASP A 138 -31.90 -2.76 -12.46
C ASP A 138 -31.26 -2.80 -11.08
N ASP A 139 -30.45 -3.82 -10.76
CA ASP A 139 -29.67 -3.90 -9.52
C ASP A 139 -28.70 -2.72 -9.37
N VAL A 140 -27.94 -2.44 -10.44
CA VAL A 140 -26.98 -1.33 -10.45
C VAL A 140 -27.71 0.00 -10.32
N ARG A 141 -28.84 0.17 -11.02
CA ARG A 141 -29.68 1.36 -10.88
C ARG A 141 -30.16 1.50 -9.44
N LEU A 142 -30.76 0.46 -8.87
CA LEU A 142 -31.27 0.44 -7.50
C LEU A 142 -30.18 0.82 -6.49
N GLN A 143 -28.99 0.22 -6.60
CA GLN A 143 -27.88 0.52 -5.71
C GLN A 143 -27.43 1.99 -5.81
N MET A 144 -27.39 2.55 -7.03
CA MET A 144 -26.99 3.94 -7.25
C MET A 144 -28.05 4.94 -6.80
N GLU A 145 -29.34 4.62 -6.94
CA GLU A 145 -30.44 5.42 -6.39
C GLU A 145 -30.41 5.39 -4.85
N ALA A 146 -30.24 4.21 -4.25
CA ALA A 146 -30.09 4.04 -2.80
C ALA A 146 -28.87 4.82 -2.26
N LYS A 147 -27.78 4.88 -3.02
CA LYS A 147 -26.62 5.71 -2.68
C LYS A 147 -26.98 7.19 -2.53
N LEU A 148 -27.80 7.74 -3.45
CA LEU A 148 -28.24 9.14 -3.38
C LEU A 148 -29.10 9.40 -2.13
N TRP A 149 -29.94 8.44 -1.74
CA TRP A 149 -30.67 8.48 -0.48
C TRP A 149 -29.73 8.43 0.74
N GLY A 150 -28.70 7.60 0.72
CA GLY A 150 -27.66 7.58 1.75
C GLY A 150 -26.93 8.92 1.86
N GLU A 151 -26.58 9.54 0.73
CA GLU A 151 -25.99 10.89 0.71
C GLU A 151 -26.97 11.95 1.26
N ALA A 152 -28.26 11.83 0.97
CA ALA A 152 -29.30 12.70 1.52
C ALA A 152 -29.46 12.54 3.04
N PHE A 153 -29.44 11.31 3.54
CA PHE A 153 -29.44 11.01 4.97
C PHE A 153 -28.19 11.60 5.65
N ASN A 154 -27.02 11.42 5.05
CA ASN A 154 -25.75 11.91 5.59
C ASN A 154 -25.67 13.43 5.69
N ARG A 155 -26.45 14.18 4.89
CA ARG A 155 -26.60 15.63 5.00
C ARG A 155 -27.32 16.09 6.27
N GLN A 156 -28.04 15.19 6.95
CA GLN A 156 -28.69 15.47 8.24
C GLN A 156 -27.75 15.29 9.44
N ASN A 157 -26.46 15.04 9.20
CA ASN A 157 -25.44 14.79 10.23
C ASN A 157 -25.85 13.73 11.28
N PRO A 158 -26.24 12.52 10.83
CA PRO A 158 -26.48 11.41 11.75
C PRO A 158 -25.19 11.02 12.48
N PRO A 159 -25.28 10.38 13.67
CA PRO A 159 -24.11 9.95 14.42
C PRO A 159 -23.24 8.93 13.68
N LYS A 160 -23.82 8.21 12.70
CA LYS A 160 -23.10 7.34 11.76
C LYS A 160 -23.60 7.58 10.35
N LYS A 161 -22.66 7.65 9.41
CA LYS A 161 -22.88 7.86 7.98
C LYS A 161 -22.86 6.56 7.19
#